data_AF-A0A2T4B338-F1
#
_entry.id   AF-A0A2T4B338-F1
#
_cell.length_a   1.000
_cell.length_b   1.000
_cell.length_c   1.000
_cell.angle_alpha   90.00
_cell.angle_beta   90.00
_cell.angle_gamma   90.00
#
_symmetry.space_group_name_H-M   'P 1'
#
loop_
_entity.id
_entity.type
_entity.pdbx_description
1 polymer ?
#
loop_
_entity_poly.entity_id
_entity_poly.type
_entity_poly.pdbx_seq_one_letter_code
_entity_poly.pdbx_strand_id
1 'polypeptide(L)'
;MPGSPLKTPAFLDNGEFFMAQGNAIQMNWPNVSDAFSTPVAMASSSFTGWDWTRPWPGGDPIDGHSVHLTVAPDVLTDPTVVVDAATVLSSLTFSIPDDMMSGGKALPMDPSWYICRHVFITTKPEAKESADGGDGCGFLQQGCLDDLGPLLSDGWGTTDNNTMCAQLIFDPMPESCRSSFGYARQDSWYADSTVIANPVLGPLETIPDQQHYTWRIGTGYHSPGDPIAYEIAANRTYLVATVWGYSKNVDASKKKTPQVTWTCISSGDAYVPPPPPTSIPTAVPNTDAYYDDFTSGLRQWTTYDGSFSSGSGVLTADYSLGGKALLKSSYSNFTFEADVTLSNDWGNAGLIFRVSSPGDGADTYKGYYAGISTENNVVLGRASNDWTEISLVDTDIAVNKAHHLKVKVRENKIDVYVNDMTKAKISATDITYSTGMDGVRVFDTGATFDNVQIFPLAFKDDFASGSMDKWATYGGDYATKNAALVGQASSGGKALIRDALYTDFVYEADVTIWDESGDAGLVFRASSPYDKTDGYYGYYAGFGNGYIVFGRSDNGWNELANVKASIQHGTAHHIMVRARGNALSIFVDDMNEPKIETGDDTYLTGLNGVRVSGTKTTFDNVIIYTM
;
A
#
# COMPACT_ATOMS: atom_id res chain seq x y z
N MET A 1 -26.62 -37.80 17.76
CA MET A 1 -26.61 -36.43 17.24
C MET A 1 -25.22 -35.88 17.54
N PRO A 2 -24.36 -35.61 16.54
CA PRO A 2 -23.11 -34.92 16.82
C PRO A 2 -23.49 -33.50 17.23
N GLY A 3 -23.15 -33.13 18.47
CA GLY A 3 -23.47 -31.81 19.02
C GLY A 3 -22.88 -30.72 18.13
N SER A 4 -23.60 -29.60 17.98
CA SER A 4 -23.04 -28.42 17.30
C SER A 4 -21.63 -28.15 17.82
N PRO A 5 -20.62 -27.99 16.96
CA PRO A 5 -19.28 -27.68 17.41
C PRO A 5 -19.32 -26.38 18.22
N LEU A 6 -18.72 -26.40 19.41
CA LEU A 6 -18.52 -25.18 20.21
C LEU A 6 -17.75 -24.18 19.30
N LYS A 7 -18.32 -23.01 19.03
CA LYS A 7 -17.74 -22.03 18.10
C LYS A 7 -17.14 -20.84 18.83
N THR A 8 -16.04 -20.29 18.34
CA THR A 8 -15.35 -19.11 18.88
C THR A 8 -15.22 -18.03 17.80
N PRO A 9 -15.39 -16.74 18.12
CA PRO A 9 -15.15 -15.67 17.16
C PRO A 9 -13.65 -15.43 16.93
N ALA A 10 -13.30 -15.08 15.70
CA ALA A 10 -12.00 -14.51 15.33
C ALA A 10 -12.18 -13.57 14.14
N PHE A 11 -11.31 -12.56 14.01
CA PHE A 11 -11.15 -11.85 12.75
C PHE A 11 -10.37 -12.73 11.76
N LEU A 12 -10.79 -12.81 10.50
CA LEU A 12 -10.13 -13.62 9.48
C LEU A 12 -8.78 -13.03 9.08
N ASP A 13 -8.75 -11.73 8.82
CA ASP A 13 -7.53 -10.98 8.49
C ASP A 13 -7.60 -9.51 8.93
N ASN A 14 -6.50 -8.80 8.73
CA ASN A 14 -6.37 -7.36 8.94
C ASN A 14 -6.48 -6.56 7.63
N GLY A 15 -7.00 -7.15 6.55
CA GLY A 15 -7.32 -6.46 5.29
C GLY A 15 -8.42 -5.41 5.49
N GLU A 16 -8.53 -4.43 4.58
CA GLU A 16 -9.13 -3.10 4.81
C GLU A 16 -10.33 -3.06 5.78
N PHE A 17 -9.93 -2.95 7.04
CA PHE A 17 -10.70 -2.56 8.21
C PHE A 17 -11.66 -3.64 8.69
N PHE A 18 -11.72 -3.80 10.02
CA PHE A 18 -12.67 -4.64 10.75
C PHE A 18 -14.17 -4.51 10.31
N MET A 19 -14.50 -3.63 9.34
CA MET A 19 -15.81 -3.23 8.83
C MET A 19 -16.60 -4.28 8.04
N ALA A 20 -15.97 -5.33 7.51
CA ALA A 20 -16.72 -6.37 6.81
C ALA A 20 -17.36 -7.33 7.83
N GLN A 21 -18.69 -7.45 7.85
CA GLN A 21 -19.37 -8.49 8.65
C GLN A 21 -18.84 -9.91 8.36
N GLY A 22 -18.30 -10.14 7.15
CA GLY A 22 -17.65 -11.39 6.76
C GLY A 22 -16.25 -11.60 7.34
N ASN A 23 -15.62 -10.58 7.92
CA ASN A 23 -14.30 -10.70 8.56
C ASN A 23 -14.39 -11.33 9.96
N ALA A 24 -15.50 -11.11 10.69
CA ALA A 24 -15.75 -11.80 11.95
C ALA A 24 -16.28 -13.22 11.70
N ILE A 25 -15.40 -14.20 11.73
CA ILE A 25 -15.72 -15.61 11.45
C ILE A 25 -15.94 -16.40 12.74
N GLN A 26 -16.65 -17.52 12.62
CA GLN A 26 -16.85 -18.47 13.71
C GLN A 26 -16.00 -19.72 13.45
N MET A 27 -15.03 -19.97 14.31
CA MET A 27 -14.10 -21.10 14.22
C MET A 27 -14.47 -22.20 15.20
N ASN A 28 -14.04 -23.42 14.93
CA ASN A 28 -14.21 -24.55 15.84
C ASN A 28 -13.31 -24.35 17.08
N TRP A 29 -13.92 -24.18 18.26
CA TRP A 29 -13.19 -23.91 19.49
C TRP A 29 -12.18 -25.02 19.85
N PRO A 30 -12.52 -26.32 19.83
CA PRO A 30 -11.53 -27.38 20.03
C PRO A 30 -10.27 -27.24 19.16
N ASN A 31 -10.42 -26.99 17.86
CA ASN A 31 -9.26 -26.79 16.97
C ASN A 31 -8.42 -25.57 17.39
N VAL A 32 -9.10 -24.46 17.74
CA VAL A 32 -8.44 -23.23 18.18
C VAL A 32 -7.70 -23.47 19.51
N SER A 33 -8.36 -24.06 20.51
CA SER A 33 -7.76 -24.34 21.81
C SER A 33 -6.58 -25.30 21.71
N ASP A 34 -6.68 -26.32 20.86
CA ASP A 34 -5.60 -27.29 20.64
C ASP A 34 -4.40 -26.60 20.00
N ALA A 35 -4.59 -25.75 18.99
CA ALA A 35 -3.50 -25.01 18.35
C ALA A 35 -2.78 -24.08 19.34
N PHE A 36 -3.53 -23.35 20.17
CA PHE A 36 -2.95 -22.49 21.21
C PHE A 36 -2.28 -23.24 22.37
N SER A 37 -2.48 -24.55 22.50
CA SER A 37 -1.74 -25.38 23.49
C SER A 37 -0.27 -25.61 23.08
N THR A 38 0.06 -25.39 21.82
CA THR A 38 1.42 -25.50 21.25
C THR A 38 1.75 -24.28 20.39
N PRO A 39 1.86 -23.08 20.98
CA PRO A 39 2.07 -21.85 20.22
C PRO A 39 3.43 -21.82 19.53
N VAL A 40 3.50 -21.14 18.39
CA VAL A 40 4.74 -20.96 17.62
C VAL A 40 5.52 -19.70 18.05
N ALA A 41 4.82 -18.72 18.63
CA ALA A 41 5.46 -17.55 19.25
C ALA A 41 4.62 -17.03 20.42
N MET A 42 5.31 -16.45 21.41
CA MET A 42 4.69 -15.81 22.58
C MET A 42 5.48 -14.56 22.98
N ALA A 43 4.78 -13.54 23.43
CA ALA A 43 5.35 -12.33 24.02
C ALA A 43 4.45 -11.82 25.15
N SER A 44 5.03 -11.08 26.08
CA SER A 44 4.29 -10.40 27.15
C SER A 44 4.88 -9.02 27.41
N SER A 45 4.03 -8.02 27.63
CA SER A 45 4.45 -6.66 27.98
C SER A 45 3.64 -6.17 29.18
N SER A 46 4.34 -5.63 30.19
CA SER A 46 3.73 -5.08 31.39
C SER A 46 3.46 -3.60 31.23
N PHE A 47 2.40 -3.10 31.86
CA PHE A 47 2.05 -1.70 31.86
C PHE A 47 1.49 -1.26 33.21
N THR A 48 1.60 0.03 33.48
CA THR A 48 1.09 0.63 34.71
C THR A 48 -0.42 0.87 34.59
N GLY A 49 -1.16 0.48 35.61
CA GLY A 49 -2.62 0.62 35.70
C GLY A 49 -3.06 1.06 37.09
N TRP A 50 -4.30 0.75 37.46
CA TRP A 50 -4.86 1.10 38.77
C TRP A 50 -5.39 -0.12 39.52
N ASP A 51 -5.35 -0.03 40.86
CA ASP A 51 -6.05 -0.96 41.74
C ASP A 51 -7.55 -0.66 41.72
N TRP A 52 -8.28 -1.31 40.81
CA TRP A 52 -9.71 -1.14 40.68
C TRP A 52 -10.53 -1.70 41.85
N THR A 53 -9.90 -2.40 42.81
CA THR A 53 -10.61 -2.93 43.99
C THR A 53 -10.96 -1.82 44.98
N ARG A 54 -10.36 -0.63 44.79
CA ARG A 54 -10.63 0.60 45.55
C ARG A 54 -11.52 1.53 44.72
N PRO A 55 -12.34 2.40 45.33
CA PRO A 55 -13.19 3.33 44.58
C PRO A 55 -12.39 4.28 43.66
N TRP A 56 -12.92 4.56 42.46
CA TRP A 56 -12.42 5.58 41.53
C TRP A 56 -12.24 6.94 42.22
N PRO A 57 -11.13 7.67 41.94
CA PRO A 57 -10.09 7.38 40.93
C PRO A 57 -8.99 6.40 41.40
N GLY A 58 -9.19 5.73 42.54
CA GLY A 58 -8.19 4.85 43.13
C GLY A 58 -7.08 5.59 43.88
N GLY A 59 -6.04 4.84 44.22
CA GLY A 59 -4.77 5.36 44.76
C GLY A 59 -3.75 5.62 43.65
N ASP A 60 -2.46 5.61 44.01
CA ASP A 60 -1.37 5.74 43.05
C ASP A 60 -1.39 4.60 42.00
N PRO A 61 -0.89 4.83 40.77
CA PRO A 61 -0.79 3.78 39.76
C PRO A 61 0.05 2.59 40.23
N ILE A 62 -0.31 1.40 39.79
CA ILE A 62 0.35 0.13 40.14
C ILE A 62 0.86 -0.58 38.90
N ASP A 63 2.00 -1.23 39.03
CA ASP A 63 2.56 -2.10 37.99
C ASP A 63 2.01 -3.53 38.11
N GLY A 64 2.28 -4.36 37.10
CA GLY A 64 1.91 -5.78 37.07
C GLY A 64 0.63 -6.09 36.30
N HIS A 65 -0.01 -5.08 35.70
CA HIS A 65 -0.93 -5.35 34.58
C HIS A 65 -0.12 -5.75 33.36
N SER A 66 -0.60 -6.70 32.56
CA SER A 66 0.13 -7.13 31.36
C SER A 66 -0.79 -7.51 30.21
N VAL A 67 -0.27 -7.31 29.01
CA VAL A 67 -0.81 -7.85 27.75
C VAL A 67 0.06 -9.01 27.32
N HIS A 68 -0.56 -10.11 26.89
CA HIS A 68 0.13 -11.29 26.37
C HIS A 68 -0.31 -11.52 24.93
N LEU A 69 0.66 -11.69 24.05
CA LEU A 69 0.46 -12.02 22.65
C LEU A 69 0.90 -13.46 22.42
N THR A 70 0.00 -14.27 21.87
CA THR A 70 0.30 -15.66 21.50
C THR A 70 -0.03 -15.88 20.03
N VAL A 71 0.87 -16.52 19.29
CA VAL A 71 0.63 -16.93 17.89
C VAL A 71 0.51 -18.44 17.84
N ALA A 72 -0.63 -18.93 17.37
CA ALA A 72 -0.89 -20.34 17.14
C ALA A 72 -0.22 -20.82 15.84
N PRO A 73 0.11 -22.12 15.71
CA PRO A 73 0.34 -22.73 14.40
C PRO A 73 -0.96 -22.71 13.57
N ASP A 74 -0.91 -23.24 12.35
CA ASP A 74 -2.07 -23.38 11.47
C ASP A 74 -3.29 -23.95 12.17
N VAL A 75 -4.37 -23.16 12.16
CA VAL A 75 -5.68 -23.58 12.63
C VAL A 75 -6.52 -23.98 11.43
N LEU A 76 -6.82 -25.28 11.32
CA LEU A 76 -7.69 -25.79 10.28
C LEU A 76 -9.09 -25.20 10.40
N THR A 77 -9.58 -24.67 9.28
CA THR A 77 -10.89 -24.06 9.18
C THR A 77 -11.97 -25.12 8.95
N ASP A 78 -13.24 -24.76 9.15
CA ASP A 78 -14.33 -25.68 8.89
C ASP A 78 -14.40 -25.95 7.37
N PRO A 79 -14.29 -27.21 6.90
CA PRO A 79 -14.27 -27.53 5.48
C PRO A 79 -15.59 -27.18 4.75
N THR A 80 -16.66 -26.88 5.51
CA THR A 80 -17.91 -26.35 4.94
C THR A 80 -17.85 -24.86 4.61
N VAL A 81 -16.84 -24.14 5.12
CA VAL A 81 -16.58 -22.72 4.86
C VAL A 81 -15.57 -22.59 3.72
N VAL A 82 -14.40 -23.21 3.84
CA VAL A 82 -13.41 -23.32 2.77
C VAL A 82 -12.76 -24.70 2.87
N VAL A 83 -12.76 -25.46 1.77
CA VAL A 83 -12.15 -26.79 1.73
C VAL A 83 -10.62 -26.67 1.82
N ASP A 84 -9.99 -27.44 2.69
CA ASP A 84 -8.54 -27.54 2.85
C ASP A 84 -7.82 -26.21 3.10
N ALA A 85 -8.44 -25.32 3.89
CA ALA A 85 -7.84 -24.04 4.29
C ALA A 85 -7.48 -23.97 5.78
N ALA A 86 -6.40 -23.26 6.09
CA ALA A 86 -5.94 -22.92 7.42
C ALA A 86 -5.86 -21.39 7.60
N THR A 87 -5.66 -20.97 8.85
CA THR A 87 -5.27 -19.60 9.20
C THR A 87 -4.34 -19.62 10.41
N VAL A 88 -3.34 -18.73 10.45
CA VAL A 88 -2.48 -18.51 11.64
C VAL A 88 -3.15 -17.46 12.53
N LEU A 89 -3.48 -17.83 13.76
CA LEU A 89 -4.14 -16.92 14.70
C LEU A 89 -3.16 -16.25 15.66
N SER A 90 -3.23 -14.93 15.75
CA SER A 90 -2.70 -14.15 16.87
C SER A 90 -3.80 -13.91 17.90
N SER A 91 -3.46 -14.00 19.19
CA SER A 91 -4.39 -13.84 20.31
C SER A 91 -3.83 -12.89 21.35
N LEU A 92 -4.67 -11.99 21.86
CA LEU A 92 -4.34 -11.09 22.96
C LEU A 92 -5.09 -11.52 24.23
N THR A 93 -4.35 -11.80 25.30
CA THR A 93 -4.89 -12.02 26.66
C THR A 93 -4.28 -11.03 27.64
N PHE A 94 -4.83 -10.96 28.85
CA PHE A 94 -4.50 -9.92 29.82
C PHE A 94 -4.35 -10.51 31.21
N SER A 95 -3.39 -10.00 31.99
CA SER A 95 -3.27 -10.34 33.41
C SER A 95 -3.28 -9.09 34.27
N ILE A 96 -3.69 -9.25 35.53
CA ILE A 96 -3.66 -8.22 36.55
C ILE A 96 -2.69 -8.61 37.69
N PRO A 97 -2.29 -7.65 38.53
CA PRO A 97 -1.39 -7.91 39.67
C PRO A 97 -1.90 -9.01 40.60
N ASP A 98 -0.98 -9.81 41.15
CA ASP A 98 -1.30 -10.93 42.05
C ASP A 98 -2.11 -10.51 43.29
N ASP A 99 -1.85 -9.32 43.82
CA ASP A 99 -2.58 -8.75 44.97
C ASP A 99 -4.06 -8.44 44.65
N MET A 100 -4.41 -8.36 43.37
CA MET A 100 -5.77 -8.20 42.88
C MET A 100 -6.43 -9.55 42.54
N MET A 101 -5.77 -10.67 42.82
CA MET A 101 -6.25 -12.02 42.54
C MET A 101 -6.45 -12.82 43.82
N SER A 102 -7.46 -13.68 43.85
CA SER A 102 -7.65 -14.67 44.92
C SER A 102 -8.28 -15.95 44.37
N GLY A 103 -7.63 -17.09 44.61
CA GLY A 103 -8.12 -18.39 44.15
C GLY A 103 -8.27 -18.48 42.62
N GLY A 104 -7.38 -17.83 41.87
CA GLY A 104 -7.40 -17.81 40.40
C GLY A 104 -8.48 -16.91 39.79
N LYS A 105 -9.12 -16.05 40.58
CA LYS A 105 -10.12 -15.07 40.12
C LYS A 105 -9.75 -13.68 40.57
N ALA A 106 -10.13 -12.68 39.77
CA ALA A 106 -9.99 -11.29 40.18
C ALA A 106 -10.81 -10.98 41.43
N LEU A 107 -10.25 -10.19 42.33
CA LEU A 107 -10.99 -9.54 43.40
C LEU A 107 -12.05 -8.61 42.79
N PRO A 108 -13.19 -8.39 43.49
CA PRO A 108 -14.25 -7.53 42.97
C PRO A 108 -13.73 -6.13 42.60
N MET A 109 -14.02 -5.71 41.37
CA MET A 109 -13.84 -4.33 40.94
C MET A 109 -14.88 -3.45 41.62
N ASP A 110 -14.45 -2.31 42.18
CA ASP A 110 -15.37 -1.33 42.75
C ASP A 110 -16.32 -0.80 41.64
N PRO A 111 -17.65 -0.70 41.87
CA PRO A 111 -18.61 -0.30 40.85
C PRO A 111 -18.42 1.09 40.25
N SER A 112 -17.52 1.90 40.82
CA SER A 112 -17.16 3.21 40.29
C SER A 112 -16.19 3.17 39.10
N TRP A 113 -15.61 2.02 38.75
CA TRP A 113 -14.70 1.87 37.61
C TRP A 113 -15.40 1.44 36.32
N TYR A 114 -14.85 1.90 35.21
CA TYR A 114 -15.17 1.43 33.87
C TYR A 114 -13.91 1.52 33.01
N ILE A 115 -13.54 0.43 32.35
CA ILE A 115 -12.30 0.30 31.58
C ILE A 115 -12.65 0.05 30.13
N CYS A 116 -11.97 0.72 29.20
CA CYS A 116 -12.08 0.45 27.77
C CYS A 116 -10.73 0.02 27.24
N ARG A 117 -10.70 -1.04 26.43
CA ARG A 117 -9.52 -1.51 25.73
C ARG A 117 -9.72 -1.33 24.23
N HIS A 118 -8.72 -0.75 23.59
CA HIS A 118 -8.70 -0.50 22.15
C HIS A 118 -7.46 -1.17 21.56
N VAL A 119 -7.64 -1.90 20.45
CA VAL A 119 -6.55 -2.62 19.78
C VAL A 119 -6.38 -2.09 18.36
N PHE A 120 -5.16 -1.67 18.05
CA PHE A 120 -4.72 -1.26 16.72
C PHE A 120 -3.56 -2.14 16.27
N ILE A 121 -3.40 -2.30 14.95
CA ILE A 121 -2.37 -3.17 14.36
C ILE A 121 -1.58 -2.38 13.32
N THR A 122 -0.26 -2.53 13.36
CA THR A 122 0.66 -1.98 12.35
C THR A 122 1.67 -3.03 11.90
N THR A 123 2.20 -2.87 10.70
CA THR A 123 3.30 -3.67 10.13
C THR A 123 4.54 -2.81 9.88
N LYS A 124 4.60 -1.60 10.45
CA LYS A 124 5.76 -0.73 10.30
C LYS A 124 6.99 -1.31 11.01
N PRO A 125 8.16 -1.34 10.35
CA PRO A 125 9.40 -1.85 10.95
C PRO A 125 9.77 -1.17 12.26
N GLU A 126 9.59 0.15 12.35
CA GLU A 126 9.92 0.95 13.54
C GLU A 126 9.06 0.58 14.75
N ALA A 127 7.81 0.15 14.51
CA ALA A 127 6.91 -0.31 15.55
C ALA A 127 7.40 -1.64 16.13
N LYS A 128 7.79 -2.58 15.27
CA LYS A 128 8.33 -3.88 15.69
C LYS A 128 9.70 -3.72 16.37
N GLU A 129 10.56 -2.85 15.84
CA GLU A 129 11.85 -2.49 16.47
C GLU A 129 11.66 -1.95 17.89
N SER A 130 10.76 -0.98 18.07
CA SER A 130 10.46 -0.39 19.37
C SER A 130 9.86 -1.40 20.35
N ALA A 131 8.92 -2.24 19.90
CA ALA A 131 8.30 -3.26 20.74
C ALA A 131 9.28 -4.38 21.13
N ASP A 132 10.04 -4.92 20.18
CA ASP A 132 11.05 -5.96 20.43
C ASP A 132 12.26 -5.43 21.24
N GLY A 133 12.60 -4.15 21.07
CA GLY A 133 13.67 -3.45 21.79
C GLY A 133 13.35 -3.09 23.24
N GLY A 134 12.08 -3.22 23.65
CA GLY A 134 11.62 -2.90 25.01
C GLY A 134 11.23 -1.43 25.22
N ASP A 135 11.31 -0.58 24.18
CA ASP A 135 10.82 0.80 24.19
C ASP A 135 9.29 0.87 24.10
N GLY A 136 8.62 -0.27 23.91
CA GLY A 136 7.18 -0.37 23.83
C GLY A 136 6.64 0.47 22.69
N CYS A 137 5.84 1.48 23.01
CA CYS A 137 5.26 2.40 22.01
C CYS A 137 6.14 3.61 21.68
N GLY A 138 7.45 3.58 21.98
CA GLY A 138 8.39 4.69 21.76
C GLY A 138 8.49 5.21 20.32
N PHE A 139 8.08 4.42 19.33
CA PHE A 139 8.01 4.85 17.93
C PHE A 139 6.88 5.84 17.61
N LEU A 140 5.86 5.96 18.48
CA LEU A 140 4.75 6.89 18.28
C LEU A 140 5.22 8.33 18.46
N GLN A 141 4.91 9.19 17.48
CA GLN A 141 5.21 10.61 17.57
C GLN A 141 4.35 11.29 18.63
N GLN A 142 4.89 12.29 19.31
CA GLN A 142 4.17 13.03 20.35
C GLN A 142 2.84 13.60 19.83
N GLY A 143 2.80 14.15 18.62
CA GLY A 143 1.55 14.65 18.01
C GLY A 143 0.48 13.57 17.82
N CYS A 144 0.86 12.32 17.57
CA CYS A 144 -0.08 11.20 17.54
C CYS A 144 -0.65 10.92 18.94
N LEU A 145 0.19 10.91 19.98
CA LEU A 145 -0.26 10.70 21.36
C LEU A 145 -1.15 11.85 21.86
N ASP A 146 -0.82 13.08 21.48
CA ASP A 146 -1.55 14.30 21.84
C ASP A 146 -2.96 14.31 21.23
N ASP A 147 -3.18 13.67 20.08
CA ASP A 147 -4.51 13.53 19.47
C ASP A 147 -5.23 12.25 19.90
N LEU A 148 -4.52 11.12 19.97
CA LEU A 148 -5.12 9.81 20.26
C LEU A 148 -5.57 9.69 21.72
N GLY A 149 -4.81 10.24 22.66
CA GLY A 149 -5.17 10.23 24.09
C GLY A 149 -6.52 10.91 24.36
N PRO A 150 -6.71 12.18 23.97
CA PRO A 150 -7.99 12.88 24.06
C PRO A 150 -9.10 12.20 23.27
N LEU A 151 -8.82 11.69 22.06
CA LEU A 151 -9.81 10.96 21.26
C LEU A 151 -10.42 9.78 22.05
N LEU A 152 -9.61 9.06 22.82
CA LEU A 152 -10.04 7.92 23.62
C LEU A 152 -10.63 8.29 25.00
N SER A 153 -10.54 9.55 25.45
CA SER A 153 -10.89 9.95 26.83
C SER A 153 -11.86 11.13 26.97
N ASP A 154 -11.88 12.11 26.06
CA ASP A 154 -12.68 13.33 26.23
C ASP A 154 -14.19 13.10 26.01
N GLY A 155 -14.56 12.15 25.15
CA GLY A 155 -15.95 11.77 24.85
C GLY A 155 -16.60 10.82 25.86
N TRP A 156 -15.97 10.59 27.03
CA TRP A 156 -16.33 9.52 27.96
C TRP A 156 -17.81 9.55 28.41
N GLY A 157 -18.56 8.51 28.06
CA GLY A 157 -19.99 8.37 28.38
C GLY A 157 -20.92 9.29 27.61
N THR A 158 -20.44 9.91 26.54
CA THR A 158 -21.23 10.81 25.67
C THR A 158 -21.37 10.31 24.24
N THR A 159 -20.44 9.47 23.77
CA THR A 159 -20.41 8.97 22.38
C THR A 159 -21.52 7.98 22.07
N ASP A 160 -21.81 7.04 22.98
CA ASP A 160 -22.89 6.04 22.84
C ASP A 160 -23.59 5.80 24.18
N ASN A 161 -24.89 5.53 24.16
CA ASN A 161 -25.68 5.38 25.39
C ASN A 161 -25.42 4.08 26.15
N ASN A 162 -24.81 3.08 25.51
CA ASN A 162 -24.60 1.73 26.02
C ASN A 162 -23.17 1.49 26.55
N THR A 163 -22.26 2.44 26.35
CA THR A 163 -20.87 2.34 26.82
C THR A 163 -20.37 3.66 27.40
N MET A 164 -19.35 3.60 28.24
CA MET A 164 -18.62 4.81 28.65
C MET A 164 -17.43 5.14 27.73
N CYS A 165 -17.03 4.23 26.82
CA CYS A 165 -15.88 4.47 25.93
C CYS A 165 -16.12 5.69 25.02
N ALA A 166 -15.07 6.49 24.79
CA ALA A 166 -15.15 7.68 23.96
C ALA A 166 -15.09 7.40 22.45
N GLN A 167 -14.62 6.21 22.08
CA GLN A 167 -14.58 5.69 20.72
C GLN A 167 -15.16 4.27 20.68
N LEU A 168 -15.63 3.88 19.51
CA LEU A 168 -16.29 2.61 19.23
C LEU A 168 -15.44 1.74 18.31
N ILE A 169 -15.92 0.52 18.13
CA ILE A 169 -15.35 -0.42 17.17
C ILE A 169 -15.34 0.22 15.77
N PHE A 170 -14.26 0.02 15.03
CA PHE A 170 -14.01 0.52 13.68
C PHE A 170 -13.68 2.01 13.57
N ASP A 171 -13.67 2.77 14.66
CA ASP A 171 -13.22 4.15 14.59
C ASP A 171 -11.74 4.23 14.16
N PRO A 172 -11.37 5.22 13.32
CA PRO A 172 -10.02 5.36 12.81
C PRO A 172 -9.07 5.99 13.85
N MET A 173 -7.79 5.66 13.74
CA MET A 173 -6.75 6.45 14.39
C MET A 173 -6.72 7.88 13.83
N PRO A 174 -6.29 8.87 14.63
CA PRO A 174 -6.05 10.23 14.16
C PRO A 174 -5.09 10.29 12.98
N GLU A 175 -5.28 11.28 12.11
CA GLU A 175 -4.42 11.54 10.96
C GLU A 175 -2.94 11.73 11.35
N SER A 176 -2.70 12.38 12.50
CA SER A 176 -1.37 12.60 13.06
C SER A 176 -0.59 11.32 13.34
N CYS A 177 -1.26 10.17 13.43
CA CYS A 177 -0.63 8.87 13.63
C CYS A 177 -0.19 8.19 12.33
N ARG A 178 -0.56 8.68 11.13
CA ARG A 178 -0.25 7.98 9.87
C ARG A 178 1.25 7.83 9.59
N SER A 179 2.05 8.84 9.94
CA SER A 179 3.50 8.83 9.72
C SER A 179 4.21 7.79 10.58
N SER A 180 3.84 7.62 11.86
CA SER A 180 4.49 6.69 12.78
C SER A 180 3.82 5.32 12.85
N PHE A 181 2.51 5.23 12.64
CA PHE A 181 1.74 4.00 12.80
C PHE A 181 1.18 3.45 11.49
N GLY A 182 0.87 4.33 10.53
CA GLY A 182 0.14 3.99 9.31
C GLY A 182 -1.37 4.20 9.48
N TYR A 183 -2.15 3.89 8.44
CA TYR A 183 -3.61 3.94 8.53
C TYR A 183 -4.12 2.71 9.30
N ALA A 184 -4.88 2.93 10.36
CA ALA A 184 -5.46 1.86 11.18
C ALA A 184 -6.81 2.27 11.76
N ARG A 185 -7.65 1.26 12.03
CA ARG A 185 -8.89 1.35 12.80
C ARG A 185 -8.80 0.39 13.97
N GLN A 186 -9.63 0.61 14.99
CA GLN A 186 -9.61 -0.20 16.20
C GLN A 186 -10.68 -1.28 16.24
N ASP A 187 -10.39 -2.34 16.99
CA ASP A 187 -11.41 -3.03 17.75
C ASP A 187 -11.45 -2.48 19.19
N SER A 188 -12.59 -2.56 19.86
CA SER A 188 -12.74 -2.05 21.22
C SER A 188 -13.79 -2.79 22.04
N TRP A 189 -13.53 -2.96 23.33
CA TRP A 189 -14.48 -3.50 24.30
C TRP A 189 -14.27 -2.88 25.67
N TYR A 190 -15.17 -3.19 26.61
CA TYR A 190 -15.14 -2.62 27.96
C TYR A 190 -15.25 -3.67 29.06
N ALA A 191 -14.79 -3.28 30.25
CA ALA A 191 -14.96 -4.03 31.49
C ALA A 191 -15.44 -3.11 32.62
N ASP A 192 -16.54 -3.49 33.24
CA ASP A 192 -17.03 -2.90 34.49
C ASP A 192 -17.10 -3.96 35.60
N SER A 193 -17.56 -3.57 36.79
CA SER A 193 -17.69 -4.50 37.92
C SER A 193 -18.53 -5.75 37.62
N THR A 194 -19.49 -5.67 36.69
CA THR A 194 -20.33 -6.81 36.30
C THR A 194 -19.61 -7.74 35.33
N VAL A 195 -18.82 -7.19 34.41
CA VAL A 195 -17.96 -7.95 33.50
C VAL A 195 -16.89 -8.70 34.29
N ILE A 196 -16.18 -8.02 35.20
CA ILE A 196 -15.13 -8.63 36.02
C ILE A 196 -15.68 -9.75 36.93
N ALA A 197 -16.89 -9.57 37.49
CA ALA A 197 -17.54 -10.60 38.30
C ALA A 197 -18.08 -11.78 37.49
N ASN A 198 -18.20 -11.65 36.17
CA ASN A 198 -18.74 -12.70 35.31
C ASN A 198 -17.74 -13.85 35.17
N PRO A 199 -18.14 -15.12 35.41
CA PRO A 199 -17.23 -16.26 35.37
C PRO A 199 -16.70 -16.62 33.97
N VAL A 200 -17.28 -16.06 32.91
CA VAL A 200 -16.87 -16.25 31.51
C VAL A 200 -16.12 -15.03 30.99
N LEU A 201 -16.63 -13.81 31.24
CA LEU A 201 -16.06 -12.58 30.71
C LEU A 201 -14.90 -12.04 31.57
N GLY A 202 -14.97 -12.16 32.89
CA GLY A 202 -13.94 -11.69 33.80
C GLY A 202 -12.55 -12.26 33.46
N PRO A 203 -12.41 -13.59 33.27
CA PRO A 203 -11.15 -14.20 32.85
C PRO A 203 -10.55 -13.62 31.55
N LEU A 204 -11.37 -13.14 30.60
CA LEU A 204 -10.86 -12.51 29.37
C LEU A 204 -10.02 -11.27 29.67
N GLU A 205 -10.31 -10.58 30.77
CA GLU A 205 -9.69 -9.32 31.14
C GLU A 205 -8.55 -9.47 32.15
N THR A 206 -8.46 -10.61 32.84
CA THR A 206 -7.70 -10.73 34.09
C THR A 206 -6.74 -11.91 34.19
N ILE A 207 -6.82 -12.92 33.31
CA ILE A 207 -5.88 -14.04 33.30
C ILE A 207 -5.23 -14.26 31.91
N PRO A 208 -3.97 -14.71 31.86
CA PRO A 208 -3.25 -14.85 30.59
C PRO A 208 -3.70 -16.05 29.75
N ASP A 209 -4.52 -16.95 30.32
CA ASP A 209 -4.94 -18.19 29.68
C ASP A 209 -5.96 -17.97 28.56
N GLN A 210 -5.82 -18.72 27.47
CA GLN A 210 -6.77 -18.69 26.36
C GLN A 210 -8.16 -19.14 26.81
N GLN A 211 -9.16 -18.32 26.49
CA GLN A 211 -10.56 -18.56 26.79
C GLN A 211 -11.38 -18.65 25.51
N HIS A 212 -12.60 -19.17 25.66
CA HIS A 212 -13.52 -19.39 24.55
C HIS A 212 -13.84 -18.12 23.75
N TYR A 213 -13.80 -16.93 24.36
CA TYR A 213 -14.09 -15.65 23.71
C TYR A 213 -12.91 -14.67 23.71
N THR A 214 -11.68 -15.15 23.91
CA THR A 214 -10.48 -14.30 23.81
C THR A 214 -10.39 -13.66 22.42
N TRP A 215 -9.91 -12.41 22.38
CA TRP A 215 -9.70 -11.65 21.16
C TRP A 215 -8.65 -12.31 20.25
N ARG A 216 -8.98 -12.47 18.96
CA ARG A 216 -8.13 -13.16 17.98
C ARG A 216 -8.22 -12.56 16.58
N ILE A 217 -7.11 -12.62 15.86
CA ILE A 217 -7.04 -12.24 14.43
C ILE A 217 -6.17 -13.22 13.63
N GLY A 218 -6.68 -13.62 12.47
CA GLY A 218 -6.02 -14.51 11.52
C GLY A 218 -5.19 -13.79 10.47
N THR A 219 -4.60 -14.55 9.57
CA THR A 219 -3.77 -14.08 8.44
C THR A 219 -4.46 -14.24 7.10
N GLY A 220 -5.78 -14.43 7.11
CA GLY A 220 -6.56 -14.87 5.95
C GLY A 220 -6.59 -16.39 5.82
N TYR A 221 -7.30 -16.86 4.81
CA TYR A 221 -7.28 -18.28 4.43
C TYR A 221 -6.04 -18.58 3.59
N HIS A 222 -5.34 -19.66 3.93
CA HIS A 222 -4.21 -20.15 3.16
C HIS A 222 -4.18 -21.68 3.15
N SER A 223 -3.31 -22.25 2.31
CA SER A 223 -3.09 -23.70 2.32
C SER A 223 -2.38 -24.12 3.62
N PRO A 224 -2.74 -25.26 4.25
CA PRO A 224 -2.02 -25.76 5.41
C PRO A 224 -0.52 -25.94 5.13
N GLY A 225 0.32 -25.43 6.02
CA GLY A 225 1.77 -25.46 5.90
C GLY A 225 2.38 -24.33 5.07
N ASP A 226 1.60 -23.30 4.71
CA ASP A 226 2.13 -22.10 4.05
C ASP A 226 3.13 -21.36 4.97
N PRO A 227 4.42 -21.27 4.60
CA PRO A 227 5.41 -20.61 5.44
C PRO A 227 5.16 -19.10 5.59
N ILE A 228 4.46 -18.45 4.64
CA ILE A 228 4.24 -17.00 4.64
C ILE A 228 3.23 -16.59 5.72
N ALA A 229 2.28 -17.46 6.06
CA ALA A 229 1.23 -17.14 7.01
C ALA A 229 1.80 -16.80 8.40
N TYR A 230 2.80 -17.54 8.87
CA TYR A 230 3.49 -17.21 10.11
C TYR A 230 4.24 -15.87 10.02
N GLU A 231 4.91 -15.60 8.91
CA GLU A 231 5.64 -14.33 8.69
C GLU A 231 4.69 -13.13 8.76
N ILE A 232 3.49 -13.23 8.17
CA ILE A 232 2.46 -12.19 8.25
C ILE A 232 2.04 -11.95 9.71
N ALA A 233 1.82 -13.01 10.48
CA ALA A 233 1.45 -12.89 11.89
C ALA A 233 2.59 -12.29 12.74
N ALA A 234 3.82 -12.75 12.53
CA ALA A 234 5.02 -12.30 13.24
C ALA A 234 5.39 -10.85 12.91
N ASN A 235 5.03 -10.35 11.73
CA ASN A 235 5.31 -8.98 11.30
C ASN A 235 4.30 -7.94 11.84
N ARG A 236 3.30 -8.36 12.64
CA ARG A 236 2.33 -7.45 13.26
C ARG A 236 2.84 -6.95 14.61
N THR A 237 2.69 -5.65 14.83
CA THR A 237 2.79 -5.01 16.14
C THR A 237 1.42 -4.52 16.57
N TYR A 238 1.02 -4.87 17.79
CA TYR A 238 -0.27 -4.53 18.38
C TYR A 238 -0.10 -3.38 19.36
N LEU A 239 -0.79 -2.27 19.12
CA LEU A 239 -0.98 -1.20 20.09
C LEU A 239 -2.27 -1.47 20.85
N VAL A 240 -2.15 -1.68 22.15
CA VAL A 240 -3.28 -1.76 23.08
C VAL A 240 -3.32 -0.48 23.90
N ALA A 241 -4.41 0.27 23.77
CA ALA A 241 -4.71 1.42 24.60
C ALA A 241 -5.74 1.01 25.66
N THR A 242 -5.33 1.03 26.94
CA THR A 242 -6.23 0.78 28.08
C THR A 242 -6.63 2.12 28.69
N VAL A 243 -7.91 2.45 28.59
CA VAL A 243 -8.50 3.67 29.15
C VAL A 243 -9.13 3.35 30.49
N TRP A 244 -8.66 4.03 31.53
CA TRP A 244 -9.09 3.89 32.92
C TRP A 244 -10.04 5.04 33.25
N GLY A 245 -11.32 4.73 33.44
CA GLY A 245 -12.35 5.75 33.65
C GLY A 245 -13.36 5.40 34.73
N TYR A 246 -14.32 6.32 34.87
CA TYR A 246 -15.39 6.21 35.85
C TYR A 246 -16.65 5.59 35.24
N SER A 247 -17.39 4.86 36.07
CA SER A 247 -18.72 4.33 35.72
C SER A 247 -19.80 5.41 35.74
N LYS A 248 -20.89 5.20 35.00
CA LYS A 248 -21.97 6.18 34.76
C LYS A 248 -22.53 6.84 36.03
N ASN A 249 -22.62 6.08 37.11
CA ASN A 249 -23.28 6.47 38.36
C ASN A 249 -22.35 7.12 39.41
N VAL A 250 -21.09 7.41 39.05
CA VAL A 250 -20.17 8.11 39.94
C VAL A 250 -20.63 9.54 40.19
N ASP A 251 -20.51 10.00 41.44
CA ASP A 251 -20.79 11.38 41.87
C ASP A 251 -20.09 12.37 40.93
N ALA A 252 -20.82 13.39 40.46
CA ALA A 252 -20.30 14.39 39.53
C ALA A 252 -19.01 15.06 40.03
N SER A 253 -18.86 15.26 41.34
CA SER A 253 -17.66 15.83 41.96
C SER A 253 -16.42 14.94 41.87
N LYS A 254 -16.58 13.64 41.60
CA LYS A 254 -15.50 12.65 41.48
C LYS A 254 -15.14 12.32 40.03
N LYS A 255 -15.89 12.83 39.05
CA LYS A 255 -15.60 12.62 37.62
C LYS A 255 -14.32 13.36 37.25
N LYS A 256 -13.33 12.61 36.78
CA LYS A 256 -12.05 13.11 36.24
C LYS A 256 -11.88 12.56 34.84
N THR A 257 -11.11 13.24 34.00
CA THR A 257 -10.76 12.75 32.67
C THR A 257 -10.11 11.36 32.79
N PRO A 258 -10.63 10.34 32.07
CA PRO A 258 -10.01 9.03 32.02
C PRO A 258 -8.54 9.09 31.61
N GLN A 259 -7.74 8.15 32.09
CA GLN A 259 -6.31 8.07 31.78
C GLN A 259 -6.05 6.92 30.83
N VAL A 260 -5.15 7.11 29.86
CA VAL A 260 -4.82 6.08 28.87
C VAL A 260 -3.43 5.52 29.15
N THR A 261 -3.31 4.20 29.22
CA THR A 261 -2.02 3.51 29.20
C THR A 261 -1.82 2.84 27.85
N TRP A 262 -0.62 3.00 27.27
CA TRP A 262 -0.25 2.45 25.97
C TRP A 262 0.63 1.22 26.16
N THR A 263 0.36 0.17 25.38
CA THR A 263 1.21 -1.02 25.34
C THR A 263 1.39 -1.44 23.89
N CYS A 264 2.63 -1.57 23.45
CA CYS A 264 2.95 -2.08 22.13
C CYS A 264 3.66 -3.41 22.27
N ILE A 265 3.20 -4.41 21.52
CA ILE A 265 3.68 -5.78 21.63
C ILE A 265 3.72 -6.45 20.25
N SER A 266 4.82 -7.15 19.98
CA SER A 266 5.07 -7.95 18.79
C SER A 266 5.53 -9.35 19.21
N SER A 267 5.55 -10.28 18.25
CA SER A 267 5.99 -11.66 18.47
C SER A 267 6.92 -12.12 17.36
N GLY A 268 7.37 -13.36 17.45
CA GLY A 268 8.26 -13.99 16.48
C GLY A 268 9.71 -13.59 16.68
N ASP A 269 10.52 -13.75 15.63
CA ASP A 269 11.93 -13.37 15.68
C ASP A 269 12.06 -11.86 15.94
N ALA A 270 13.04 -11.51 16.77
CA ALA A 270 13.34 -10.13 17.08
C ALA A 270 13.63 -9.37 15.78
N TYR A 271 13.18 -8.12 15.70
CA TYR A 271 13.52 -7.25 14.59
C TYR A 271 15.03 -7.25 14.36
N VAL A 272 15.43 -7.69 13.17
CA VAL A 272 16.80 -7.57 12.70
C VAL A 272 16.83 -6.30 11.87
N PRO A 273 17.47 -5.22 12.36
CA PRO A 273 17.65 -4.05 11.52
C PRO A 273 18.37 -4.50 10.24
N PRO A 274 17.90 -4.06 9.06
CA PRO A 274 18.61 -4.35 7.82
C PRO A 274 20.08 -3.96 8.00
N PRO A 275 21.03 -4.74 7.46
CA PRO A 275 22.45 -4.53 7.68
C PRO A 275 22.80 -3.05 7.48
N PRO A 276 23.58 -2.45 8.41
CA PRO A 276 23.81 -1.02 8.40
C PRO A 276 24.31 -0.60 7.02
N PRO A 277 23.60 0.28 6.32
CA PRO A 277 24.03 0.74 5.02
C PRO A 277 25.37 1.43 5.19
N THR A 278 26.39 0.99 4.46
CA THR A 278 27.71 1.63 4.38
C THR A 278 27.68 2.98 3.63
N SER A 279 26.56 3.70 3.67
CA SER A 279 26.42 5.05 3.13
C SER A 279 25.16 5.74 3.68
N ILE A 280 25.32 6.89 4.33
CA ILE A 280 24.26 7.85 4.68
C ILE A 280 24.24 8.95 3.60
N PRO A 281 23.10 9.57 3.23
CA PRO A 281 21.70 9.20 3.40
C PRO A 281 21.08 8.80 2.04
N THR A 282 20.32 7.71 2.00
CA THR A 282 19.56 7.32 0.78
C THR A 282 18.09 7.55 1.06
N ALA A 283 17.43 8.33 0.21
CA ALA A 283 16.02 8.64 0.32
C ALA A 283 15.16 7.35 0.41
N VAL A 284 14.01 7.48 1.07
CA VAL A 284 13.04 6.39 1.29
C VAL A 284 12.63 5.82 -0.09
N PRO A 285 12.76 4.49 -0.32
CA PRO A 285 12.18 3.87 -1.50
C PRO A 285 10.69 4.18 -1.56
N ASN A 286 10.26 4.93 -2.58
CA ASN A 286 8.87 5.31 -2.76
C ASN A 286 8.25 4.45 -3.86
N THR A 287 7.12 3.82 -3.54
CA THR A 287 6.27 3.08 -4.48
C THR A 287 5.08 3.91 -4.96
N ASP A 288 4.88 5.09 -4.38
CA ASP A 288 3.81 6.01 -4.73
C ASP A 288 4.26 6.94 -5.86
N ALA A 289 3.32 7.21 -6.75
CA ALA A 289 3.50 8.21 -7.78
C ALA A 289 3.75 9.60 -7.21
N TYR A 290 4.34 10.44 -8.02
CA TYR A 290 4.59 11.83 -7.71
C TYR A 290 4.11 12.73 -8.83
N TYR A 291 3.42 13.81 -8.46
CA TYR A 291 3.07 14.90 -9.37
C TYR A 291 3.32 16.23 -8.69
N ASP A 292 3.90 17.17 -9.44
CA ASP A 292 4.04 18.56 -9.02
C ASP A 292 3.91 19.50 -10.22
N ASP A 293 2.89 20.35 -10.16
CA ASP A 293 2.69 21.52 -11.03
C ASP A 293 3.24 22.80 -10.38
N PHE A 294 3.95 22.65 -9.25
CA PHE A 294 4.58 23.71 -8.47
C PHE A 294 3.64 24.78 -7.90
N THR A 295 2.32 24.55 -7.93
CA THR A 295 1.32 25.44 -7.29
C THR A 295 1.40 25.40 -5.77
N SER A 296 1.95 24.32 -5.20
CA SER A 296 2.03 24.07 -3.74
C SER A 296 3.40 24.37 -3.12
N GLY A 297 4.34 24.94 -3.89
CA GLY A 297 5.68 25.26 -3.42
C GLY A 297 6.66 24.07 -3.42
N LEU A 298 7.88 24.27 -2.94
CA LEU A 298 8.99 23.28 -3.02
C LEU A 298 9.11 22.34 -1.81
N ARG A 299 8.00 22.00 -1.14
CA ARG A 299 8.05 21.29 0.17
C ARG A 299 8.77 19.93 0.10
N GLN A 300 8.56 19.20 -1.00
CA GLN A 300 9.12 17.88 -1.25
C GLN A 300 10.50 17.90 -1.91
N TRP A 301 11.04 19.09 -2.18
CA TRP A 301 12.30 19.26 -2.89
C TRP A 301 13.42 19.70 -1.96
N THR A 302 14.65 19.33 -2.32
CA THR A 302 15.89 19.80 -1.74
C THR A 302 16.78 20.31 -2.86
N THR A 303 17.28 21.53 -2.72
CA THR A 303 18.13 22.18 -3.73
C THR A 303 19.60 22.01 -3.36
N TYR A 304 20.44 21.78 -4.36
CA TYR A 304 21.90 21.65 -4.25
C TYR A 304 22.52 22.50 -5.34
N ASP A 305 23.31 23.50 -4.95
CA ASP A 305 23.78 24.56 -5.86
C ASP A 305 22.63 25.30 -6.61
N GLY A 306 22.91 26.50 -7.12
CA GLY A 306 21.91 27.32 -7.82
C GLY A 306 20.74 27.82 -6.96
N SER A 307 19.81 28.51 -7.60
CA SER A 307 18.61 29.10 -7.00
C SER A 307 17.38 28.55 -7.71
N PHE A 308 16.43 28.03 -6.93
CA PHE A 308 15.18 27.47 -7.42
C PHE A 308 13.99 28.13 -6.72
N SER A 309 12.95 28.46 -7.47
CA SER A 309 11.72 29.04 -6.94
C SER A 309 10.48 28.53 -7.69
N SER A 310 9.33 28.51 -7.02
CA SER A 310 8.04 28.11 -7.62
C SER A 310 6.97 29.20 -7.58
N GLY A 311 7.36 30.44 -7.26
CA GLY A 311 6.40 31.55 -7.08
C GLY A 311 5.60 31.93 -8.32
N SER A 312 6.01 31.46 -9.50
CA SER A 312 5.35 31.66 -10.79
C SER A 312 4.40 30.51 -11.19
N GLY A 313 4.23 29.48 -10.35
CA GLY A 313 3.47 28.28 -10.71
C GLY A 313 4.21 27.33 -11.64
N VAL A 314 5.53 27.49 -11.79
CA VAL A 314 6.47 26.56 -12.42
C VAL A 314 7.76 26.56 -11.61
N LEU A 315 8.54 25.48 -11.64
CA LEU A 315 9.87 25.47 -11.01
C LEU A 315 10.85 26.25 -11.88
N THR A 316 11.20 27.44 -11.43
CA THR A 316 12.17 28.31 -12.09
C THR A 316 13.53 28.12 -11.46
N ALA A 317 14.50 27.69 -12.26
CA ALA A 317 15.91 27.61 -11.92
C ALA A 317 16.66 28.80 -12.54
N ASP A 318 17.34 29.58 -11.70
CA ASP A 318 18.25 30.63 -12.17
C ASP A 318 19.49 30.02 -12.85
N TYR A 319 20.23 30.86 -13.57
CA TYR A 319 21.50 30.46 -14.16
C TYR A 319 22.43 29.82 -13.12
N SER A 320 22.91 28.61 -13.40
CA SER A 320 23.84 27.90 -12.53
C SER A 320 24.77 26.96 -13.30
N LEU A 321 25.98 26.77 -12.78
CA LEU A 321 26.96 25.78 -13.26
C LEU A 321 26.80 24.41 -12.60
N GLY A 322 25.80 24.22 -11.74
CA GLY A 322 25.56 22.94 -11.10
C GLY A 322 24.23 22.82 -10.39
N GLY A 323 23.26 23.68 -10.69
CA GLY A 323 21.99 23.73 -9.98
C GLY A 323 21.22 22.42 -10.09
N LYS A 324 20.84 21.85 -8.96
CA LYS A 324 20.05 20.61 -8.87
C LYS A 324 18.91 20.81 -7.87
N ALA A 325 17.74 20.30 -8.20
CA ALA A 325 16.63 20.16 -7.25
C ALA A 325 16.18 18.71 -7.26
N LEU A 326 16.22 18.05 -6.10
CA LEU A 326 15.91 16.62 -5.95
C LEU A 326 14.70 16.44 -5.04
N LEU A 327 13.87 15.46 -5.36
CA LEU A 327 12.79 15.00 -4.51
C LEU A 327 13.34 14.30 -3.28
N LYS A 328 12.61 14.40 -2.17
CA LYS A 328 12.88 13.68 -0.92
C LYS A 328 12.36 12.23 -0.96
N SER A 329 12.42 11.59 -2.12
CA SER A 329 11.99 10.22 -2.39
C SER A 329 13.02 9.51 -3.28
N SER A 330 13.05 8.17 -3.23
CA SER A 330 13.94 7.35 -4.06
C SER A 330 13.13 6.41 -4.93
N TYR A 331 13.46 6.32 -6.21
CA TYR A 331 12.81 5.40 -7.14
C TYR A 331 13.82 4.46 -7.79
N SER A 332 13.34 3.28 -8.20
CA SER A 332 14.13 2.31 -8.97
C SER A 332 13.66 2.22 -10.40
N ASN A 333 12.45 1.72 -10.64
CA ASN A 333 11.87 1.55 -11.97
C ASN A 333 10.66 2.46 -12.11
N PHE A 334 10.61 3.28 -13.15
CA PHE A 334 9.62 4.35 -13.27
C PHE A 334 9.57 4.93 -14.68
N THR A 335 8.51 5.67 -14.98
CA THR A 335 8.59 6.80 -15.92
C THR A 335 8.77 8.09 -15.15
N PHE A 336 9.65 8.96 -15.61
CA PHE A 336 9.86 10.30 -15.06
C PHE A 336 9.82 11.31 -16.20
N GLU A 337 8.90 12.28 -16.09
CA GLU A 337 8.53 13.20 -17.17
C GLU A 337 8.44 14.63 -16.63
N ALA A 338 8.78 15.61 -17.47
CA ALA A 338 8.57 17.03 -17.20
C ALA A 338 8.55 17.85 -18.49
N ASP A 339 7.89 18.99 -18.46
CA ASP A 339 8.03 20.02 -19.48
C ASP A 339 9.24 20.91 -19.14
N VAL A 340 10.23 20.94 -20.02
CA VAL A 340 11.48 21.70 -19.82
C VAL A 340 11.54 22.86 -20.80
N THR A 341 11.73 24.08 -20.31
CA THR A 341 11.93 25.28 -21.14
C THR A 341 13.28 25.92 -20.84
N LEU A 342 14.15 25.98 -21.85
CA LEU A 342 15.44 26.68 -21.76
C LEU A 342 15.23 28.19 -21.93
N SER A 343 15.81 28.99 -21.02
CA SER A 343 15.58 30.45 -20.96
C SER A 343 16.56 31.29 -21.78
N ASN A 344 17.65 30.69 -22.26
CA ASN A 344 18.70 31.36 -23.03
C ASN A 344 19.33 30.40 -24.05
N ASP A 345 20.26 30.90 -24.86
CA ASP A 345 20.86 30.19 -26.01
C ASP A 345 22.08 29.31 -25.65
N TRP A 346 22.36 29.07 -24.37
CA TRP A 346 23.51 28.26 -23.91
C TRP A 346 23.10 27.21 -22.87
N GLY A 347 24.00 26.25 -22.67
CA GLY A 347 23.88 25.23 -21.63
C GLY A 347 22.79 24.19 -21.88
N ASN A 348 22.49 23.42 -20.83
CA ASN A 348 21.52 22.34 -20.89
C ASN A 348 20.72 22.22 -19.58
N ALA A 349 19.52 21.66 -19.70
CA ALA A 349 18.65 21.37 -18.58
C ALA A 349 17.91 20.05 -18.82
N GLY A 350 17.55 19.37 -17.73
CA GLY A 350 16.90 18.08 -17.85
C GLY A 350 16.62 17.39 -16.54
N LEU A 351 16.34 16.10 -16.67
CA LEU A 351 16.01 15.19 -15.59
C LEU A 351 17.29 14.53 -15.08
N ILE A 352 17.44 14.51 -13.76
CA ILE A 352 18.48 13.77 -13.06
C ILE A 352 17.81 12.69 -12.23
N PHE A 353 18.31 11.46 -12.27
CA PHE A 353 17.58 10.32 -11.72
C PHE A 353 18.49 9.20 -11.20
N ARG A 354 17.95 8.40 -10.27
CA ARG A 354 18.69 7.43 -9.46
C ARG A 354 19.93 8.05 -8.78
N VAL A 355 19.76 9.26 -8.24
CA VAL A 355 20.82 10.07 -7.65
C VAL A 355 21.12 9.64 -6.21
N SER A 356 22.40 9.53 -5.91
CA SER A 356 22.97 9.39 -4.58
C SER A 356 24.10 10.39 -4.36
N SER A 357 24.36 10.72 -3.10
CA SER A 357 25.42 11.65 -2.69
C SER A 357 25.40 13.02 -3.42
N PRO A 358 24.25 13.70 -3.56
CA PRO A 358 24.22 15.03 -4.18
C PRO A 358 24.99 16.05 -3.34
N GLY A 359 25.67 16.96 -4.01
CA GLY A 359 26.37 18.10 -3.41
C GLY A 359 26.48 19.27 -4.38
N ASP A 360 27.20 20.30 -3.96
CA ASP A 360 27.37 21.51 -4.76
C ASP A 360 28.38 21.31 -5.89
N GLY A 361 28.11 21.87 -7.07
CA GLY A 361 28.88 21.67 -8.30
C GLY A 361 28.17 20.81 -9.35
N ALA A 362 28.63 20.93 -10.60
CA ALA A 362 28.04 20.33 -11.79
C ALA A 362 27.76 18.84 -11.62
N ASP A 363 28.82 18.04 -11.46
CA ASP A 363 28.76 16.59 -11.48
C ASP A 363 28.92 15.99 -10.08
N THR A 364 28.76 16.81 -9.04
CA THR A 364 28.85 16.41 -7.62
C THR A 364 27.62 15.60 -7.21
N TYR A 365 27.50 14.41 -7.78
CA TYR A 365 26.53 13.36 -7.45
C TYR A 365 26.94 12.05 -8.12
N LYS A 366 26.24 10.97 -7.76
CA LYS A 366 26.27 9.67 -8.43
C LYS A 366 24.89 9.34 -8.95
N GLY A 367 24.69 9.26 -10.25
CA GLY A 367 23.36 9.05 -10.85
C GLY A 367 23.35 9.28 -12.35
N TYR A 368 22.18 9.25 -12.96
CA TYR A 368 22.00 9.53 -14.39
C TYR A 368 21.47 10.93 -14.64
N TYR A 369 21.69 11.42 -15.86
CA TYR A 369 21.13 12.66 -16.38
C TYR A 369 20.66 12.43 -17.81
N ALA A 370 19.43 12.88 -18.10
CA ALA A 370 18.91 13.02 -19.44
C ALA A 370 18.48 14.47 -19.63
N GLY A 371 19.04 15.18 -20.61
CA GLY A 371 18.75 16.60 -20.79
C GLY A 371 18.84 17.08 -22.22
N ILE A 372 18.22 18.23 -22.44
CA ILE A 372 18.17 18.92 -23.74
C ILE A 372 19.09 20.14 -23.71
N SER A 373 19.71 20.42 -24.85
CA SER A 373 20.67 21.51 -25.02
C SER A 373 20.27 22.43 -26.17
N THR A 374 20.62 23.71 -26.07
CA THR A 374 20.47 24.68 -27.17
C THR A 374 21.39 24.41 -28.36
N GLU A 375 22.34 23.48 -28.22
CA GLU A 375 23.14 22.93 -29.30
C GLU A 375 22.36 21.94 -30.20
N ASN A 376 21.02 21.90 -30.07
CA ASN A 376 20.12 20.99 -30.79
C ASN A 376 20.46 19.51 -30.57
N ASN A 377 20.62 19.12 -29.32
CA ASN A 377 20.79 17.72 -28.95
C ASN A 377 20.04 17.37 -27.66
N VAL A 378 19.79 16.07 -27.51
CA VAL A 378 19.47 15.42 -26.25
C VAL A 378 20.64 14.52 -25.87
N VAL A 379 21.01 14.53 -24.59
CA VAL A 379 22.10 13.73 -24.05
C VAL A 379 21.59 12.84 -22.92
N LEU A 380 22.06 11.60 -22.89
CA LEU A 380 22.02 10.71 -21.74
C LEU A 380 23.45 10.52 -21.25
N GLY A 381 23.67 10.71 -19.96
CA GLY A 381 24.94 10.40 -19.32
C GLY A 381 24.77 10.03 -17.86
N ARG A 382 25.91 9.78 -17.21
CA ARG A 382 25.97 9.46 -15.80
C ARG A 382 27.07 10.28 -15.14
N ALA A 383 26.84 10.66 -13.88
CA ALA A 383 27.86 11.26 -13.06
C ALA A 383 28.33 10.27 -11.99
N SER A 384 29.62 10.30 -11.69
CA SER A 384 30.22 9.62 -10.52
C SER A 384 31.20 10.56 -9.80
N ASN A 385 30.76 11.79 -9.48
CA ASN A 385 31.64 12.94 -9.19
C ASN A 385 32.54 13.36 -10.38
N ASP A 386 32.15 12.93 -11.58
CA ASP A 386 32.74 13.25 -12.88
C ASP A 386 31.73 12.87 -13.96
N TRP A 387 31.80 13.48 -15.14
CA TRP A 387 30.83 13.26 -16.22
C TRP A 387 31.22 12.10 -17.13
N THR A 388 30.25 11.28 -17.51
CA THR A 388 30.39 10.28 -18.58
C THR A 388 29.18 10.32 -19.48
N GLU A 389 29.38 10.71 -20.74
CA GLU A 389 28.35 10.62 -21.77
C GLU A 389 28.08 9.15 -22.14
N ILE A 390 26.81 8.78 -22.21
CA ILE A 390 26.36 7.46 -22.67
C ILE A 390 25.88 7.55 -24.12
N SER A 391 25.12 8.59 -24.45
CA SER A 391 24.63 8.83 -25.80
C SER A 391 24.23 10.29 -26.00
N LEU A 392 24.48 10.82 -27.20
CA LEU A 392 24.06 12.15 -27.63
C LEU A 392 23.42 12.02 -29.02
N VAL A 393 22.26 12.64 -29.20
CA VAL A 393 21.47 12.55 -30.45
C VAL A 393 20.96 13.94 -30.84
N ASP A 394 21.18 14.33 -32.09
CA ASP A 394 20.65 15.57 -32.66
C ASP A 394 19.12 15.60 -32.54
N THR A 395 18.60 16.70 -31.99
CA THR A 395 17.18 16.92 -31.75
C THR A 395 16.90 18.41 -31.80
N ASP A 396 15.88 18.83 -32.55
CA ASP A 396 15.51 20.24 -32.66
C ASP A 396 14.97 20.77 -31.31
N ILE A 397 15.74 21.65 -30.67
CA ILE A 397 15.41 22.27 -29.37
C ILE A 397 15.33 23.78 -29.56
N ALA A 398 14.19 24.36 -29.22
CA ALA A 398 13.94 25.79 -29.31
C ALA A 398 13.97 26.42 -27.91
N VAL A 399 14.68 27.53 -27.78
CA VAL A 399 14.63 28.37 -26.56
C VAL A 399 13.26 28.99 -26.38
N ASN A 400 12.88 29.27 -25.13
CA ASN A 400 11.58 29.82 -24.75
C ASN A 400 10.38 28.98 -25.24
N LYS A 401 10.60 27.68 -25.50
CA LYS A 401 9.57 26.71 -25.83
C LYS A 401 9.67 25.53 -24.86
N ALA A 402 8.52 25.12 -24.33
CA ALA A 402 8.43 23.90 -23.55
C ALA A 402 8.65 22.68 -24.43
N HIS A 403 9.52 21.79 -23.96
CA HIS A 403 9.81 20.50 -24.55
C HIS A 403 9.48 19.40 -23.55
N HIS A 404 8.61 18.47 -23.95
CA HIS A 404 8.22 17.36 -23.09
C HIS A 404 9.34 16.31 -23.08
N LEU A 405 9.99 16.14 -21.94
CA LEU A 405 11.11 15.23 -21.74
C LEU A 405 10.66 14.09 -20.83
N LYS A 406 10.86 12.84 -21.27
CA LYS A 406 10.52 11.64 -20.51
C LYS A 406 11.69 10.67 -20.49
N VAL A 407 11.96 10.10 -19.33
CA VAL A 407 12.80 8.90 -19.18
C VAL A 407 11.93 7.73 -18.72
N LYS A 408 12.05 6.59 -19.41
CA LYS A 408 11.43 5.31 -19.02
C LYS A 408 12.55 4.37 -18.58
N VAL A 409 12.58 4.07 -17.29
CA VAL A 409 13.64 3.30 -16.66
C VAL A 409 13.09 1.96 -16.18
N ARG A 410 13.59 0.87 -16.76
CA ARG A 410 13.18 -0.51 -16.48
C ARG A 410 14.42 -1.35 -16.22
N GLU A 411 14.70 -1.62 -14.96
CA GLU A 411 15.94 -2.24 -14.48
C GLU A 411 17.16 -1.48 -15.01
N ASN A 412 17.85 -2.03 -16.00
CA ASN A 412 19.05 -1.45 -16.58
C ASN A 412 18.76 -0.72 -17.91
N LYS A 413 17.54 -0.81 -18.43
CA LYS A 413 17.13 -0.17 -19.68
C LYS A 413 16.67 1.26 -19.41
N ILE A 414 17.23 2.21 -20.16
CA ILE A 414 16.90 3.62 -20.09
C ILE A 414 16.51 4.09 -21.50
N ASP A 415 15.26 4.50 -21.66
CA ASP A 415 14.75 5.12 -22.88
C ASP A 415 14.45 6.60 -22.62
N VAL A 416 14.91 7.50 -23.50
CA VAL A 416 14.71 8.95 -23.39
C VAL A 416 13.88 9.43 -24.59
N TYR A 417 12.80 10.16 -24.31
CA TYR A 417 11.86 10.70 -25.29
C TYR A 417 11.86 12.21 -25.22
N VAL A 418 11.72 12.87 -26.37
CA VAL A 418 11.66 14.35 -26.47
C VAL A 418 10.58 14.73 -27.46
N ASN A 419 9.52 15.40 -26.98
CA ASN A 419 8.29 15.76 -27.68
C ASN A 419 7.47 14.58 -28.23
N ASP A 420 8.07 13.72 -29.07
CA ASP A 420 7.45 12.50 -29.58
C ASP A 420 7.57 11.38 -28.54
N MET A 421 6.46 11.01 -27.91
CA MET A 421 6.41 9.98 -26.87
C MET A 421 6.26 8.56 -27.42
N THR A 422 6.15 8.40 -28.73
CA THR A 422 6.05 7.07 -29.39
C THR A 422 7.41 6.48 -29.73
N LYS A 423 8.43 7.34 -29.87
CA LYS A 423 9.76 6.93 -30.31
C LYS A 423 10.85 7.54 -29.44
N ALA A 424 11.56 6.67 -28.74
CA ALA A 424 12.72 7.07 -27.95
C ALA A 424 13.80 7.69 -28.87
N LYS A 425 14.32 8.85 -28.47
CA LYS A 425 15.50 9.49 -29.09
C LYS A 425 16.77 8.73 -28.72
N ILE A 426 16.87 8.30 -27.46
CA ILE A 426 17.98 7.51 -26.93
C ILE A 426 17.40 6.24 -26.30
N SER A 427 18.05 5.10 -26.53
CA SER A 427 17.72 3.83 -25.91
C SER A 427 19.01 3.12 -25.53
N ALA A 428 19.32 3.08 -24.23
CA ALA A 428 20.59 2.59 -23.69
C ALA A 428 20.39 1.54 -22.60
N THR A 429 21.45 0.78 -22.31
CA THR A 429 21.48 -0.15 -21.18
C THR A 429 22.69 0.20 -20.30
N ASP A 430 22.45 0.51 -19.03
CA ASP A 430 23.49 0.80 -18.06
C ASP A 430 23.11 0.21 -16.69
N ILE A 431 24.07 -0.42 -16.00
CA ILE A 431 23.86 -1.17 -14.76
C ILE A 431 24.38 -0.45 -13.50
N THR A 432 24.90 0.77 -13.65
CA THR A 432 25.71 1.45 -12.64
C THR A 432 24.90 1.89 -11.43
N TYR A 433 23.70 2.43 -11.65
CA TYR A 433 22.81 2.90 -10.60
C TYR A 433 21.43 2.25 -10.77
N SER A 434 20.95 1.58 -9.73
CA SER A 434 19.67 0.85 -9.76
C SER A 434 18.53 1.57 -9.04
N THR A 435 18.85 2.54 -8.19
CA THR A 435 17.91 3.33 -7.39
C THR A 435 18.55 4.64 -6.94
N GLY A 436 17.73 5.64 -6.62
CA GLY A 436 18.15 6.88 -5.97
C GLY A 436 17.10 7.97 -6.11
N MET A 437 17.46 9.19 -5.68
CA MET A 437 16.62 10.38 -5.80
C MET A 437 16.46 10.81 -7.25
N ASP A 438 15.30 11.38 -7.56
CA ASP A 438 14.99 11.92 -8.86
C ASP A 438 14.68 13.42 -8.76
N GLY A 439 14.91 14.15 -9.84
CA GLY A 439 14.62 15.58 -9.90
C GLY A 439 15.15 16.23 -11.16
N VAL A 440 15.55 17.49 -11.06
CA VAL A 440 15.96 18.30 -12.20
C VAL A 440 17.35 18.89 -12.01
N ARG A 441 18.04 19.14 -13.14
CA ARG A 441 19.35 19.77 -13.18
C ARG A 441 19.40 20.84 -14.28
N VAL A 442 20.12 21.92 -14.00
CA VAL A 442 20.57 22.92 -14.99
C VAL A 442 22.10 23.01 -15.00
N PHE A 443 22.69 23.29 -16.16
CA PHE A 443 24.11 23.53 -16.31
C PHE A 443 24.37 24.61 -17.37
N ASP A 444 25.09 25.67 -16.97
CA ASP A 444 25.43 26.83 -17.80
C ASP A 444 24.19 27.51 -18.42
N THR A 445 23.04 27.37 -17.75
CA THR A 445 21.76 27.91 -18.19
C THR A 445 20.80 28.10 -17.02
N GLY A 446 19.70 28.81 -17.27
CA GLY A 446 18.50 28.81 -16.43
C GLY A 446 17.36 28.15 -17.19
N ALA A 447 16.42 27.55 -16.48
CA ALA A 447 15.31 26.83 -17.10
C ALA A 447 14.06 26.87 -16.22
N THR A 448 12.90 26.66 -16.84
CA THR A 448 11.67 26.34 -16.10
C THR A 448 11.30 24.88 -16.32
N PHE A 449 10.82 24.25 -15.26
CA PHE A 449 10.26 22.90 -15.26
C PHE A 449 8.81 22.98 -14.80
N ASP A 450 7.94 22.25 -15.48
CA ASP A 450 6.53 22.14 -15.12
C ASP A 450 6.03 20.71 -15.36
N ASN A 451 4.87 20.38 -14.79
CA ASN A 451 4.21 19.07 -14.91
C ASN A 451 5.13 17.89 -14.59
N VAL A 452 5.91 18.00 -13.51
CA VAL A 452 6.83 16.93 -13.08
C VAL A 452 6.02 15.73 -12.63
N GLN A 453 6.24 14.58 -13.26
CA GLN A 453 5.53 13.33 -12.99
C GLN A 453 6.49 12.17 -12.84
N ILE A 454 6.34 11.38 -11.77
CA ILE A 454 7.02 10.09 -11.61
C ILE A 454 5.97 9.02 -11.37
N PHE A 455 5.92 8.00 -12.22
CA PHE A 455 5.06 6.84 -12.06
C PHE A 455 5.91 5.59 -11.83
N PRO A 456 5.92 5.03 -10.61
CA PRO A 456 6.65 3.81 -10.29
C PRO A 456 6.10 2.60 -11.06
N LEU A 457 7.00 1.73 -11.48
CA LEU A 457 6.65 0.45 -12.10
C LEU A 457 6.10 -0.49 -11.01
N ALA A 458 4.81 -0.77 -11.07
CA ALA A 458 4.12 -1.65 -10.12
C ALA A 458 4.08 -3.11 -10.61
N PHE A 459 3.95 -3.31 -11.92
CA PHE A 459 3.92 -4.65 -12.51
C PHE A 459 4.56 -4.67 -13.89
N LYS A 460 5.25 -5.76 -14.22
CA LYS A 460 5.59 -6.10 -15.59
C LYS A 460 5.58 -7.61 -15.82
N ASP A 461 5.19 -7.98 -17.03
CA ASP A 461 5.42 -9.29 -17.60
C ASP A 461 5.60 -9.21 -19.11
N ASP A 462 6.79 -9.59 -19.58
CA ASP A 462 7.11 -9.82 -21.00
C ASP A 462 7.00 -11.31 -21.35
N PHE A 463 6.53 -12.14 -20.41
CA PHE A 463 6.34 -13.57 -20.54
C PHE A 463 7.60 -14.36 -20.97
N ALA A 464 8.78 -13.75 -20.95
CA ALA A 464 10.04 -14.38 -21.33
C ALA A 464 10.43 -15.51 -20.35
N SER A 465 9.92 -15.46 -19.12
CA SER A 465 10.06 -16.52 -18.12
C SER A 465 9.35 -17.82 -18.50
N GLY A 466 8.35 -17.77 -19.38
CA GLY A 466 7.50 -18.91 -19.72
C GLY A 466 6.62 -19.40 -18.56
N SER A 467 6.36 -18.55 -17.55
CA SER A 467 5.55 -18.88 -16.38
C SER A 467 4.24 -18.10 -16.32
N MET A 468 3.21 -18.72 -15.71
CA MET A 468 1.92 -18.13 -15.38
C MET A 468 1.77 -17.83 -13.87
N ASP A 469 2.86 -17.86 -13.09
CA ASP A 469 2.81 -17.73 -11.63
C ASP A 469 2.21 -16.39 -11.16
N LYS A 470 2.33 -15.34 -11.98
CA LYS A 470 1.72 -14.03 -11.70
C LYS A 470 0.24 -13.94 -12.05
N TRP A 471 -0.36 -14.97 -12.65
CA TRP A 471 -1.64 -14.89 -13.35
C TRP A 471 -2.63 -15.98 -12.95
N ALA A 472 -3.84 -15.59 -12.54
CA ALA A 472 -4.97 -16.49 -12.33
C ALA A 472 -5.94 -16.44 -13.52
N THR A 473 -6.36 -17.60 -14.03
CA THR A 473 -7.24 -17.71 -15.21
C THR A 473 -8.68 -18.01 -14.81
N TYR A 474 -9.64 -17.41 -15.50
CA TYR A 474 -11.08 -17.57 -15.25
C TYR A 474 -11.86 -17.70 -16.56
N GLY A 475 -12.16 -18.93 -16.94
CA GLY A 475 -12.66 -19.25 -18.28
C GLY A 475 -11.61 -19.00 -19.37
N GLY A 476 -11.61 -19.85 -20.40
CA GLY A 476 -10.62 -19.80 -21.50
C GLY A 476 -9.30 -20.52 -21.17
N ASP A 477 -8.47 -20.67 -22.19
CA ASP A 477 -7.17 -21.34 -22.12
C ASP A 477 -6.07 -20.30 -22.38
N TYR A 478 -5.20 -20.12 -21.39
CA TYR A 478 -4.09 -19.18 -21.40
C TYR A 478 -2.79 -19.89 -21.10
N ALA A 479 -1.79 -19.67 -21.94
CA ALA A 479 -0.45 -20.22 -21.73
C ALA A 479 0.60 -19.30 -22.32
N THR A 480 1.76 -19.22 -21.66
CA THR A 480 2.93 -18.55 -22.20
C THR A 480 3.55 -19.39 -23.32
N LYS A 481 3.72 -18.82 -24.51
CA LYS A 481 4.43 -19.42 -25.65
C LYS A 481 5.24 -18.37 -26.37
N ASN A 482 6.50 -18.68 -26.69
CA ASN A 482 7.41 -17.80 -27.43
C ASN A 482 7.55 -16.39 -26.82
N ALA A 483 7.70 -16.30 -25.49
CA ALA A 483 7.76 -15.02 -24.76
C ALA A 483 6.53 -14.12 -24.99
N ALA A 484 5.34 -14.72 -25.07
CA ALA A 484 4.07 -14.00 -25.07
C ALA A 484 3.00 -14.84 -24.36
N LEU A 485 1.98 -14.18 -23.81
CA LEU A 485 0.79 -14.85 -23.29
C LEU A 485 -0.19 -15.12 -24.42
N VAL A 486 -0.48 -16.40 -24.68
CA VAL A 486 -1.45 -16.81 -25.70
C VAL A 486 -2.79 -17.14 -25.05
N GLY A 487 -3.81 -16.35 -25.34
CA GLY A 487 -5.21 -16.67 -25.03
C GLY A 487 -5.89 -17.34 -26.22
N GLN A 488 -6.42 -18.55 -26.05
CA GLN A 488 -7.26 -19.18 -27.07
C GLN A 488 -8.64 -18.52 -27.17
N ALA A 489 -9.23 -18.57 -28.36
CA ALA A 489 -10.59 -18.11 -28.58
C ALA A 489 -11.57 -18.75 -27.58
N SER A 490 -12.29 -17.91 -26.84
CA SER A 490 -13.27 -18.32 -25.84
C SER A 490 -14.36 -17.25 -25.75
N SER A 491 -15.48 -17.53 -25.06
CA SER A 491 -16.60 -16.59 -25.00
C SER A 491 -16.36 -15.37 -24.11
N GLY A 492 -15.18 -15.19 -23.51
CA GLY A 492 -14.87 -14.13 -22.55
C GLY A 492 -13.88 -14.57 -21.47
N GLY A 493 -12.94 -15.44 -21.83
CA GLY A 493 -11.92 -15.91 -20.90
C GLY A 493 -10.98 -14.79 -20.49
N LYS A 494 -10.47 -14.84 -19.26
CA LYS A 494 -9.61 -13.79 -18.69
C LYS A 494 -8.47 -14.36 -17.87
N ALA A 495 -7.34 -13.66 -17.88
CA ALA A 495 -6.21 -13.90 -16.99
C ALA A 495 -5.96 -12.64 -16.18
N LEU A 496 -6.07 -12.72 -14.86
CA LEU A 496 -5.89 -11.59 -13.94
C LEU A 496 -4.60 -11.73 -13.15
N ILE A 497 -3.94 -10.61 -12.90
CA ILE A 497 -2.76 -10.53 -12.06
C ILE A 497 -3.15 -10.96 -10.63
N ARG A 498 -2.36 -11.86 -10.04
CA ARG A 498 -2.58 -12.33 -8.65
C ARG A 498 -2.17 -11.25 -7.65
N ASP A 499 -2.85 -11.26 -6.50
CA ASP A 499 -2.41 -10.64 -5.24
C ASP A 499 -2.06 -9.14 -5.32
N ALA A 500 -2.59 -8.41 -6.31
CA ALA A 500 -2.35 -6.99 -6.49
C ALA A 500 -3.61 -6.25 -6.94
N LEU A 501 -4.02 -5.26 -6.15
CA LEU A 501 -5.13 -4.37 -6.47
C LEU A 501 -4.58 -3.01 -6.90
N TYR A 502 -5.22 -2.41 -7.90
CA TYR A 502 -4.80 -1.13 -8.48
C TYR A 502 -5.97 -0.14 -8.45
N THR A 503 -5.68 1.08 -7.97
CA THR A 503 -6.60 2.22 -7.99
C THR A 503 -6.35 3.09 -9.22
N ASP A 504 -5.32 3.92 -9.16
CA ASP A 504 -4.93 4.84 -10.24
C ASP A 504 -3.64 4.33 -10.91
N PHE A 505 -3.63 4.28 -12.23
CA PHE A 505 -2.56 3.65 -13.00
C PHE A 505 -2.49 4.04 -14.47
N VAL A 506 -1.30 3.90 -15.06
CA VAL A 506 -1.12 3.64 -16.49
C VAL A 506 -1.01 2.12 -16.67
N TYR A 507 -1.88 1.52 -17.47
CA TYR A 507 -1.83 0.10 -17.81
C TYR A 507 -1.63 -0.07 -19.31
N GLU A 508 -0.49 -0.61 -19.72
CA GLU A 508 -0.07 -0.82 -21.11
C GLU A 508 0.06 -2.32 -21.44
N ALA A 509 -0.21 -2.69 -22.70
CA ALA A 509 0.18 -3.98 -23.27
C ALA A 509 0.28 -3.91 -24.80
N ASP A 510 1.05 -4.82 -25.38
CA ASP A 510 0.98 -5.13 -26.80
C ASP A 510 0.01 -6.29 -27.03
N VAL A 511 -0.93 -6.12 -27.96
CA VAL A 511 -2.00 -7.07 -28.21
C VAL A 511 -2.09 -7.38 -29.71
N THR A 512 -2.00 -8.66 -30.07
CA THR A 512 -2.17 -9.13 -31.45
C THR A 512 -3.34 -10.09 -31.55
N ILE A 513 -4.36 -9.70 -32.31
CA ILE A 513 -5.54 -10.51 -32.62
C ILE A 513 -5.26 -11.31 -33.90
N TRP A 514 -5.48 -12.63 -33.85
CA TRP A 514 -5.16 -13.54 -34.97
C TRP A 514 -6.39 -13.96 -35.79
N ASP A 515 -7.59 -13.88 -35.22
CA ASP A 515 -8.83 -14.28 -35.87
C ASP A 515 -9.66 -13.06 -36.32
N GLU A 516 -10.40 -13.20 -37.44
CA GLU A 516 -11.17 -12.11 -38.06
C GLU A 516 -12.38 -11.63 -37.25
N SER A 517 -12.76 -12.34 -36.19
CA SER A 517 -13.90 -12.07 -35.33
C SER A 517 -13.49 -11.92 -33.87
N GLY A 518 -14.28 -11.21 -33.09
CA GLY A 518 -14.05 -11.04 -31.65
C GLY A 518 -13.21 -9.81 -31.31
N ASP A 519 -12.86 -9.73 -30.04
CA ASP A 519 -12.09 -8.65 -29.45
C ASP A 519 -11.21 -9.15 -28.30
N ALA A 520 -10.16 -8.41 -28.03
CA ALA A 520 -9.28 -8.66 -26.91
C ALA A 520 -8.71 -7.36 -26.35
N GLY A 521 -8.29 -7.41 -25.09
CA GLY A 521 -7.78 -6.23 -24.42
C GLY A 521 -7.57 -6.41 -22.93
N LEU A 522 -7.63 -5.29 -22.23
CA LEU A 522 -7.29 -5.11 -20.84
C LEU A 522 -8.55 -5.15 -19.98
N VAL A 523 -8.54 -5.98 -18.94
CA VAL A 523 -9.49 -5.95 -17.82
C VAL A 523 -8.84 -5.18 -16.69
N PHE A 524 -9.58 -4.28 -16.05
CA PHE A 524 -9.00 -3.47 -14.98
C PHE A 524 -10.02 -3.08 -13.92
N ARG A 525 -9.51 -2.84 -12.70
CA ARG A 525 -10.32 -2.64 -11.48
C ARG A 525 -11.39 -3.72 -11.31
N ALA A 526 -11.02 -4.98 -11.58
CA ALA A 526 -11.91 -6.12 -11.52
C ALA A 526 -11.98 -6.75 -10.12
N SER A 527 -13.18 -7.14 -9.70
CA SER A 527 -13.43 -7.89 -8.47
C SER A 527 -14.32 -9.10 -8.73
N SER A 528 -14.26 -10.05 -7.79
CA SER A 528 -15.04 -11.29 -7.80
C SER A 528 -15.06 -12.02 -9.16
N PRO A 529 -13.90 -12.33 -9.76
CA PRO A 529 -13.85 -13.04 -11.03
C PRO A 529 -14.37 -14.49 -10.91
N TYR A 530 -15.10 -14.95 -11.94
CA TYR A 530 -15.62 -16.32 -12.07
C TYR A 530 -15.79 -16.74 -13.54
N ASP A 531 -16.06 -18.03 -13.78
CA ASP A 531 -16.04 -18.65 -15.11
C ASP A 531 -17.31 -18.39 -15.94
N LYS A 532 -17.52 -17.14 -16.36
CA LYS A 532 -18.48 -16.73 -17.40
C LYS A 532 -17.91 -15.61 -18.28
N THR A 533 -18.59 -15.35 -19.41
CA THR A 533 -18.24 -14.32 -20.40
C THR A 533 -17.98 -12.95 -19.78
N ASP A 534 -18.91 -12.47 -18.97
CA ASP A 534 -18.81 -11.22 -18.20
C ASP A 534 -18.71 -11.55 -16.70
N GLY A 535 -17.88 -12.56 -16.39
CA GLY A 535 -17.77 -13.12 -15.05
C GLY A 535 -16.83 -12.35 -14.14
N TYR A 536 -17.06 -11.05 -13.96
CA TYR A 536 -16.32 -10.16 -13.05
C TYR A 536 -17.12 -8.87 -12.84
N TYR A 537 -16.77 -8.10 -11.82
CA TYR A 537 -17.26 -6.73 -11.64
C TYR A 537 -16.09 -5.78 -11.90
N GLY A 538 -16.12 -4.98 -12.95
CA GLY A 538 -14.97 -4.15 -13.33
C GLY A 538 -15.03 -3.69 -14.77
N TYR A 539 -13.96 -3.06 -15.24
CA TYR A 539 -13.89 -2.49 -16.58
C TYR A 539 -13.14 -3.38 -17.58
N TYR A 540 -13.41 -3.12 -18.84
CA TYR A 540 -12.70 -3.67 -19.98
C TYR A 540 -12.51 -2.63 -21.06
N ALA A 541 -11.28 -2.53 -21.56
CA ALA A 541 -10.92 -1.77 -22.75
C ALA A 541 -10.19 -2.69 -23.72
N GLY A 542 -10.68 -2.79 -24.95
CA GLY A 542 -10.09 -3.65 -25.94
C GLY A 542 -10.42 -3.18 -27.34
N PHE A 543 -10.03 -3.97 -28.32
CA PHE A 543 -10.30 -3.68 -29.71
C PHE A 543 -10.59 -4.97 -30.47
N GLY A 544 -11.27 -4.82 -31.60
CA GLY A 544 -11.58 -5.90 -32.51
C GLY A 544 -11.49 -5.42 -33.95
N ASN A 545 -12.16 -6.13 -34.86
CA ASN A 545 -12.13 -5.81 -36.28
C ASN A 545 -12.82 -4.46 -36.58
N GLY A 546 -12.03 -3.39 -36.67
CA GLY A 546 -12.48 -2.06 -37.08
C GLY A 546 -12.98 -1.15 -35.95
N TYR A 547 -12.77 -1.53 -34.68
CA TYR A 547 -13.26 -0.76 -33.54
C TYR A 547 -12.42 -0.91 -32.28
N ILE A 548 -12.50 0.09 -31.40
CA ILE A 548 -12.07 0.07 -30.00
C ILE A 548 -13.33 0.15 -29.15
N VAL A 549 -13.40 -0.69 -28.12
CA VAL A 549 -14.54 -0.78 -27.21
C VAL A 549 -14.09 -0.56 -25.77
N PHE A 550 -14.89 0.18 -25.03
CA PHE A 550 -14.75 0.36 -23.59
C PHE A 550 -16.10 0.09 -22.93
N GLY A 551 -16.08 -0.64 -21.83
CA GLY A 551 -17.27 -0.95 -21.07
C GLY A 551 -16.96 -1.56 -19.72
N ARG A 552 -18.01 -2.03 -19.05
CA ARG A 552 -17.90 -2.67 -17.75
C ARG A 552 -18.79 -3.89 -17.65
N SER A 553 -18.39 -4.79 -16.77
CA SER A 553 -19.15 -5.99 -16.43
C SER A 553 -19.84 -5.78 -15.09
N ASP A 554 -21.18 -5.82 -15.06
CA ASP A 554 -22.01 -5.65 -13.86
C ASP A 554 -23.08 -6.77 -13.79
N ASN A 555 -22.67 -8.05 -13.74
CA ASN A 555 -23.53 -9.21 -14.05
C ASN A 555 -23.98 -9.27 -15.53
N GLY A 556 -23.21 -8.65 -16.42
CA GLY A 556 -23.46 -8.59 -17.85
C GLY A 556 -22.69 -7.44 -18.48
N TRP A 557 -22.50 -7.50 -19.79
CA TRP A 557 -21.81 -6.46 -20.54
C TRP A 557 -22.60 -5.15 -20.60
N ASN A 558 -21.98 -4.06 -20.16
CA ASN A 558 -22.44 -2.69 -20.34
C ASN A 558 -21.42 -1.94 -21.19
N GLU A 559 -21.72 -1.74 -22.47
CA GLU A 559 -20.90 -0.92 -23.36
C GLU A 559 -21.02 0.55 -22.96
N LEU A 560 -19.89 1.21 -22.74
CA LEU A 560 -19.82 2.63 -22.39
C LEU A 560 -19.36 3.47 -23.58
N ALA A 561 -18.47 2.94 -24.41
CA ALA A 561 -18.04 3.58 -25.65
C ALA A 561 -17.59 2.54 -26.69
N ASN A 562 -17.84 2.86 -27.96
CA ASN A 562 -17.41 2.07 -29.11
C ASN A 562 -17.08 3.02 -30.26
N VAL A 563 -15.82 3.04 -30.68
CA VAL A 563 -15.32 3.98 -31.69
C VAL A 563 -14.68 3.21 -32.85
N LYS A 564 -14.87 3.71 -34.07
CA LYS A 564 -14.24 3.12 -35.25
C LYS A 564 -12.73 3.37 -35.20
N ALA A 565 -11.95 2.32 -35.48
CA ALA A 565 -10.50 2.38 -35.51
C ALA A 565 -9.94 1.45 -36.58
N SER A 566 -8.80 1.81 -37.16
CA SER A 566 -8.11 0.97 -38.15
C SER A 566 -7.20 -0.03 -37.45
N ILE A 567 -7.78 -1.16 -37.02
CA ILE A 567 -7.06 -2.27 -36.38
C ILE A 567 -6.72 -3.33 -37.43
N GLN A 568 -5.45 -3.73 -37.49
CA GLN A 568 -4.93 -4.73 -38.43
C GLN A 568 -4.72 -6.08 -37.72
N HIS A 569 -5.33 -7.13 -38.27
CA HIS A 569 -5.14 -8.51 -37.79
C HIS A 569 -3.71 -8.99 -38.00
N GLY A 570 -3.24 -9.86 -37.10
CA GLY A 570 -1.88 -10.41 -37.13
C GLY A 570 -0.77 -9.39 -36.89
N THR A 571 -1.13 -8.14 -36.55
CA THR A 571 -0.20 -7.07 -36.19
C THR A 571 -0.37 -6.73 -34.71
N ALA A 572 0.74 -6.53 -34.00
CA ALA A 572 0.70 -6.08 -32.62
C ALA A 572 0.27 -4.61 -32.59
N HIS A 573 -0.74 -4.32 -31.80
CA HIS A 573 -1.19 -2.97 -31.49
C HIS A 573 -0.92 -2.68 -30.01
N HIS A 574 -0.45 -1.47 -29.73
CA HIS A 574 -0.17 -1.04 -28.36
C HIS A 574 -1.42 -0.40 -27.77
N ILE A 575 -1.93 -0.94 -26.67
CA ILE A 575 -3.08 -0.38 -25.94
C ILE A 575 -2.62 0.15 -24.59
N MET A 576 -3.13 1.33 -24.20
CA MET A 576 -2.90 1.94 -22.90
C MET A 576 -4.24 2.38 -22.30
N VAL A 577 -4.45 2.07 -21.02
CA VAL A 577 -5.50 2.63 -20.18
C VAL A 577 -4.85 3.57 -19.17
N ARG A 578 -5.32 4.81 -19.11
CA ARG A 578 -5.03 5.77 -18.06
C ARG A 578 -6.24 5.86 -17.14
N ALA A 579 -6.11 5.41 -15.90
CA ALA A 579 -7.18 5.45 -14.91
C ALA A 579 -6.76 6.35 -13.74
N ARG A 580 -7.49 7.45 -13.50
CA ARG A 580 -7.23 8.40 -12.40
C ARG A 580 -8.53 8.83 -11.74
N GLY A 581 -8.79 8.39 -10.52
CA GLY A 581 -10.09 8.53 -9.89
C GLY A 581 -11.17 7.93 -10.79
N ASN A 582 -12.16 8.75 -11.17
CA ASN A 582 -13.21 8.35 -12.11
C ASN A 582 -12.85 8.61 -13.58
N ALA A 583 -11.76 9.32 -13.90
CA ALA A 583 -11.37 9.62 -15.27
C ALA A 583 -10.66 8.43 -15.91
N LEU A 584 -11.12 8.05 -17.11
CA LEU A 584 -10.65 6.90 -17.87
C LEU A 584 -10.35 7.33 -19.31
N SER A 585 -9.10 7.15 -19.74
CA SER A 585 -8.66 7.43 -21.10
C SER A 585 -8.03 6.18 -21.73
N ILE A 586 -8.43 5.82 -22.93
CA ILE A 586 -7.97 4.64 -23.66
C ILE A 586 -7.25 5.10 -24.93
N PHE A 587 -6.02 4.66 -25.10
CA PHE A 587 -5.17 4.95 -26.26
C PHE A 587 -4.88 3.66 -27.01
N VAL A 588 -4.77 3.75 -28.34
CA VAL A 588 -4.30 2.66 -29.20
C VAL A 588 -3.34 3.24 -30.24
N ASP A 589 -2.18 2.60 -30.37
CA ASP A 589 -1.03 2.92 -31.23
C ASP A 589 -0.34 4.27 -31.00
N ASP A 590 -0.96 5.41 -31.34
CA ASP A 590 -0.24 6.70 -31.38
C ASP A 590 0.12 7.28 -30.00
N MET A 591 -0.50 6.78 -28.93
CA MET A 591 -0.32 7.19 -27.53
C MET A 591 -0.41 8.70 -27.22
N ASN A 592 -0.78 9.53 -28.19
CA ASN A 592 -0.79 10.98 -28.07
C ASN A 592 -2.20 11.51 -27.83
N GLU A 593 -3.21 10.89 -28.47
CA GLU A 593 -4.60 11.29 -28.34
C GLU A 593 -5.46 10.10 -27.90
N PRO A 594 -6.23 10.21 -26.80
CA PRO A 594 -7.08 9.11 -26.37
C PRO A 594 -8.15 8.86 -27.42
N LYS A 595 -8.31 7.59 -27.79
CA LYS A 595 -9.38 7.15 -28.70
C LYS A 595 -10.74 7.17 -28.01
N ILE A 596 -10.73 6.99 -26.69
CA ILE A 596 -11.90 7.10 -25.82
C ILE A 596 -11.45 7.85 -24.56
N GLU A 597 -12.23 8.84 -24.14
CA GLU A 597 -12.06 9.54 -22.86
C GLU A 597 -13.43 9.71 -22.21
N THR A 598 -13.57 9.26 -20.96
CA THR A 598 -14.84 9.24 -20.25
C THR A 598 -14.63 9.24 -18.73
N GLY A 599 -15.71 9.43 -17.97
CA GLY A 599 -15.73 9.34 -16.52
C GLY A 599 -16.68 8.24 -16.03
N ASP A 600 -16.21 7.36 -15.15
CA ASP A 600 -17.02 6.33 -14.47
C ASP A 600 -16.44 6.01 -13.08
N ASP A 601 -17.26 6.15 -12.04
CA ASP A 601 -16.89 5.95 -10.63
C ASP A 601 -17.41 4.63 -10.04
N THR A 602 -17.97 3.74 -10.88
CA THR A 602 -18.54 2.46 -10.44
C THR A 602 -17.48 1.56 -9.80
N TYR A 603 -16.29 1.48 -10.42
CA TYR A 603 -15.15 0.74 -9.90
C TYR A 603 -13.93 1.65 -9.79
N LEU A 604 -13.38 1.77 -8.58
CA LEU A 604 -12.22 2.62 -8.32
C LEU A 604 -10.97 1.82 -7.94
N THR A 605 -11.11 0.54 -7.62
CA THR A 605 -10.00 -0.36 -7.31
C THR A 605 -10.33 -1.78 -7.76
N GLY A 606 -9.30 -2.58 -8.04
CA GLY A 606 -9.46 -4.01 -8.29
C GLY A 606 -8.26 -4.64 -8.99
N LEU A 607 -8.41 -5.89 -9.38
CA LEU A 607 -7.42 -6.65 -10.15
C LEU A 607 -7.34 -6.12 -11.58
N ASN A 608 -6.13 -6.13 -12.13
CA ASN A 608 -5.88 -5.86 -13.55
C ASN A 608 -5.49 -7.15 -14.27
N GLY A 609 -5.71 -7.21 -15.57
CA GLY A 609 -5.33 -8.34 -16.40
C GLY A 609 -5.83 -8.23 -17.84
N VAL A 610 -5.97 -9.37 -18.51
CA VAL A 610 -6.32 -9.43 -19.93
C VAL A 610 -7.53 -10.32 -20.18
N ARG A 611 -8.24 -10.05 -21.27
CA ARG A 611 -9.42 -10.82 -21.71
C ARG A 611 -9.42 -11.05 -23.20
N VAL A 612 -9.94 -12.20 -23.61
CA VAL A 612 -10.25 -12.56 -25.00
C VAL A 612 -11.72 -12.90 -25.15
N SER A 613 -12.33 -12.49 -26.26
CA SER A 613 -13.72 -12.76 -26.61
C SER A 613 -13.80 -13.13 -28.09
N GLY A 614 -14.08 -14.40 -28.38
CA GLY A 614 -14.26 -14.90 -29.75
C GLY A 614 -13.01 -14.91 -30.64
N THR A 615 -11.82 -14.65 -30.08
CA THR A 615 -10.57 -14.56 -30.84
C THR A 615 -9.37 -15.15 -30.11
N LYS A 616 -8.46 -15.77 -30.88
CA LYS A 616 -7.12 -16.11 -30.42
C LYS A 616 -6.25 -14.85 -30.42
N THR A 617 -5.62 -14.58 -29.27
CA THR A 617 -4.83 -13.38 -29.05
C THR A 617 -3.49 -13.70 -28.41
N THR A 618 -2.47 -12.92 -28.75
CA THR A 618 -1.22 -12.86 -27.99
C THR A 618 -1.11 -11.52 -27.29
N PHE A 619 -0.80 -11.55 -26.00
CA PHE A 619 -0.46 -10.40 -25.18
C PHE A 619 1.02 -10.43 -24.86
N ASP A 620 1.68 -9.29 -24.96
CA ASP A 620 3.09 -9.12 -24.61
C ASP A 620 3.29 -7.75 -23.93
N ASN A 621 4.42 -7.57 -23.26
CA ASN A 621 4.81 -6.32 -22.60
C ASN A 621 3.71 -5.72 -21.71
N VAL A 622 3.05 -6.56 -20.91
CA VAL A 622 2.01 -6.14 -19.95
C VAL A 622 2.69 -5.38 -18.83
N ILE A 623 2.38 -4.09 -18.68
CA ILE A 623 3.07 -3.19 -17.76
C ILE A 623 2.06 -2.30 -17.04
N ILE A 624 2.21 -2.14 -15.73
CA ILE A 624 1.42 -1.22 -14.91
C ILE A 624 2.35 -0.27 -14.16
N TYR A 625 2.07 1.02 -14.29
CA TYR A 625 2.64 2.09 -13.48
C TYR A 625 1.58 2.66 -12.55
N THR A 626 1.89 2.86 -11.26
CA THR A 626 0.98 3.50 -10.29
C THR A 626 0.96 5.02 -10.47
N MET A 627 -0.20 5.65 -10.22
CA MET A 627 -0.43 7.09 -10.32
C MET A 627 -0.81 7.76 -9.01
#